data_AF-A0A368B9A9-F1
#
_entry.id   AF-A0A368B9A9-F1
#
_cell.length_a   1.000
_cell.length_b   1.000
_cell.length_c   1.000
_cell.angle_alpha   90.00
_cell.angle_beta   90.00
_cell.angle_gamma   90.00
#
_symmetry.space_group_name_H-M   'P 1'
#
loop_
_entity.id
_entity.type
_entity.pdbx_description
1 polymer ?
#
loop_
_entity_poly.entity_id
_entity_poly.type
_entity_poly.pdbx_seq_one_letter_code
_entity_poly.pdbx_strand_id
1 'polypeptide(L)'
;GGLAVHEVEELEFEAGPTAPVQLQWATYYDASDQAGISRLYGGIHVPADDGPGRAVGSECGIAAWELGIKYFDGSILDERPSLTVTRLAGDELRLDWTQRRGLFYKVLRTSDLENFVDETFFERATEERGTHTISPLGQPREFYRIEQGE
;
A
#
# COMPACT_ATOMS: atom_id res chain seq x y z
N GLY A 1 19.13 11.17 8.54
CA GLY A 1 19.70 10.87 9.86
C GLY A 1 21.12 11.40 9.91
N GLY A 2 21.48 12.13 10.96
CA GLY A 2 22.77 12.78 11.14
C GLY A 2 22.65 14.05 11.98
N LEU A 3 23.72 14.43 12.66
CA LEU A 3 23.83 15.75 13.29
C LEU A 3 24.10 16.77 12.18
N ALA A 4 23.11 17.59 11.85
CA ALA A 4 23.24 18.68 10.91
C ALA A 4 22.79 19.98 11.57
N VAL A 5 23.51 21.06 11.31
CA VAL A 5 23.12 22.41 11.71
C VAL A 5 22.42 23.06 10.53
N HIS A 6 21.23 23.61 10.77
CA HIS A 6 20.49 24.39 9.79
C HIS A 6 20.30 25.79 10.37
N GLU A 7 20.71 26.81 9.62
CA GLU A 7 20.48 28.20 9.96
C GLU A 7 19.19 28.66 9.27
N VAL A 8 18.28 29.23 10.04
CA VAL A 8 16.99 29.73 9.56
C VAL A 8 16.98 31.23 9.83
N GLU A 9 16.94 32.05 8.77
CA GLU A 9 17.04 33.50 8.88
C GLU A 9 15.73 34.16 9.38
N GLU A 10 14.57 33.59 9.03
CA GLU A 10 13.24 34.09 9.42
C GLU A 10 12.21 32.93 9.42
N LEU A 11 11.18 32.99 10.28
CA LEU A 11 10.03 32.07 10.23
C LEU A 11 8.83 32.75 9.55
N GLU A 12 7.98 31.97 8.89
CA GLU A 12 6.86 32.51 8.09
C GLU A 12 5.86 33.36 8.90
N PHE A 13 5.73 33.10 10.21
CA PHE A 13 4.69 33.73 11.06
C PHE A 13 5.24 34.47 12.27
N GLU A 14 6.55 34.41 12.54
CA GLU A 14 7.17 35.08 13.69
C GLU A 14 8.66 35.38 13.44
N ALA A 15 9.24 36.28 14.25
CA ALA A 15 10.65 36.66 14.13
C ALA A 15 11.64 35.53 14.50
N GLY A 16 11.14 34.40 15.02
CA GLY A 16 11.97 33.30 15.50
C GLY A 16 12.75 33.63 16.78
N PRO A 17 13.62 32.72 17.22
CA PRO A 17 14.36 32.87 18.46
C PRO A 17 15.47 33.94 18.34
N THR A 18 15.66 34.75 19.40
CA THR A 18 16.70 35.80 19.44
C THR A 18 18.13 35.27 19.66
N ALA A 19 18.27 33.96 19.83
CA ALA A 19 19.53 33.25 19.99
C ALA A 19 19.43 31.86 19.33
N PRO A 20 20.56 31.24 18.95
CA PRO A 20 20.55 29.90 18.38
C PRO A 20 19.85 28.88 19.29
N VAL A 21 18.94 28.11 18.71
CA VAL A 21 18.27 26.99 19.38
C VAL A 21 18.80 25.68 18.81
N GLN A 22 19.32 24.82 19.67
CA GLN A 22 19.75 23.49 19.30
C GLN A 22 18.64 22.47 19.64
N LEU A 23 18.12 21.78 18.63
CA LEU A 23 17.17 20.70 18.81
C LEU A 23 17.91 19.36 18.88
N GLN A 24 17.58 18.55 19.88
CA GLN A 24 18.18 17.23 20.10
C GLN A 24 17.12 16.25 20.58
N TRP A 25 17.25 15.02 20.09
CA TRP A 25 16.33 13.92 20.38
C TRP A 25 17.14 12.65 20.61
N ALA A 26 16.78 11.86 21.62
CA ALA A 26 17.44 10.59 21.88
C ALA A 26 16.95 9.50 20.91
N THR A 27 15.70 9.61 20.46
CA THR A 27 15.05 8.67 19.55
C THR A 27 14.24 9.39 18.48
N TYR A 28 13.87 8.67 17.41
CA TYR A 28 12.91 9.18 16.43
C TYR A 28 11.51 9.40 17.03
N TYR A 29 11.17 8.73 18.13
CA TYR A 29 9.92 8.96 18.85
C TYR A 29 9.91 10.35 19.52
N ASP A 30 11.00 10.75 20.18
CA ASP A 30 11.09 12.09 20.78
C ASP A 30 11.01 13.20 19.71
N ALA A 31 11.60 12.97 18.55
CA ALA A 31 11.51 13.88 17.41
C ALA A 31 10.08 13.96 16.85
N SER A 32 9.39 12.82 16.74
CA SER A 32 8.00 12.76 16.29
C SER A 32 7.05 13.43 17.28
N ASP A 33 7.26 13.25 18.59
CA ASP A 33 6.50 13.91 19.64
C ASP A 33 6.60 15.43 19.54
N GLN A 34 7.82 15.98 19.41
CA GLN A 34 7.99 17.43 19.23
C GLN A 34 7.42 17.94 17.90
N ALA A 35 7.54 17.17 16.81
CA ALA A 35 6.93 17.52 15.54
C ALA A 35 5.40 17.61 15.63
N GLY A 36 4.76 16.66 16.32
CA GLY A 36 3.31 16.70 16.56
C GLY A 36 2.89 17.89 17.45
N ILE A 37 3.57 18.08 18.58
CA ILE A 37 3.30 19.20 19.51
C ILE A 37 3.49 20.56 18.83
N SER A 38 4.45 20.70 17.91
CA SER A 38 4.68 21.96 17.18
C SER A 38 3.43 22.47 16.46
N ARG A 39 2.55 21.56 16.01
CA ARG A 39 1.28 21.92 15.36
C ARG A 39 0.27 22.55 16.32
N LEU A 40 0.32 22.15 17.60
CA LEU A 40 -0.47 22.75 18.67
C LEU A 40 0.04 24.15 18.99
N TYR A 41 1.37 24.32 19.08
CA TYR A 41 1.99 25.63 19.29
C TYR A 41 1.71 26.59 18.13
N GLY A 42 1.70 26.09 16.89
CA GLY A 42 1.31 26.87 15.72
C GLY A 42 -0.19 27.16 15.61
N GLY A 43 -1.04 26.61 16.48
CA GLY A 43 -2.48 26.84 16.46
C GLY A 43 -3.23 26.25 15.26
N ILE A 44 -2.61 25.30 14.54
CA ILE A 44 -3.17 24.70 13.30
C ILE A 44 -3.69 23.27 13.49
N HIS A 45 -3.60 22.72 14.70
CA HIS A 45 -4.20 21.43 15.09
C HIS A 45 -4.80 21.49 16.50
N VAL A 46 -5.74 20.59 16.79
CA VAL A 46 -6.28 20.38 18.14
C VAL A 46 -5.55 19.23 18.85
N PRO A 47 -5.55 19.17 20.19
CA PRO A 47 -4.86 18.08 20.93
C PRO A 47 -5.28 16.67 20.54
N ALA A 48 -6.53 16.49 20.06
CA ALA A 48 -7.03 15.22 19.57
C ALA A 48 -6.34 14.73 18.29
N ASP A 49 -5.71 15.62 17.51
CA ASP A 49 -5.01 15.26 16.27
C ASP A 49 -3.55 14.88 16.52
N ASP A 50 -3.00 15.23 17.69
CA ASP A 50 -1.58 15.06 18.00
C ASP A 50 -1.28 13.62 18.45
N GLY A 51 -1.62 13.28 19.69
CA GLY A 51 -1.34 11.96 20.27
C GLY A 51 -1.91 10.79 19.43
N PRO A 52 -3.22 10.77 19.13
CA PRO A 52 -3.81 9.77 18.24
C PRO A 52 -3.20 9.77 16.83
N GLY A 53 -2.87 10.94 16.28
CA GLY A 53 -2.25 11.05 14.95
C GLY A 53 -0.85 10.42 14.91
N ARG A 54 -0.04 10.61 15.96
CA ARG A 54 1.27 9.96 16.08
C ARG A 54 1.15 8.45 16.23
N ALA A 55 0.17 7.97 16.98
CA ALA A 55 -0.09 6.54 17.12
C ALA A 55 -0.43 5.89 15.76
N VAL A 56 -1.37 6.48 15.01
CA VAL A 56 -1.72 6.01 13.66
C VAL A 56 -0.52 6.10 12.72
N GLY A 57 0.25 7.19 12.77
CA GLY A 57 1.47 7.34 11.97
C GLY A 57 2.51 6.26 12.23
N SER A 58 2.69 5.85 13.49
CA SER A 58 3.58 4.74 13.86
C SER A 58 3.11 3.42 13.26
N GLU A 59 1.82 3.11 13.34
CA GLU A 59 1.24 1.90 12.75
C GLU A 59 1.42 1.88 11.22
N CYS A 60 1.12 3.00 10.54
CA CYS A 60 1.31 3.14 9.11
C CYS A 60 2.78 2.96 8.70
N GLY A 61 3.72 3.56 9.45
CA GLY A 61 5.15 3.47 9.17
C GLY A 61 5.68 2.04 9.28
N ILE A 62 5.28 1.31 10.32
CA ILE A 62 5.63 -0.10 10.51
C ILE A 62 5.07 -0.95 9.37
N ALA A 63 3.77 -0.82 9.07
CA ALA A 63 3.13 -1.57 7.99
C ALA A 63 3.76 -1.29 6.62
N ALA A 64 4.11 -0.03 6.34
CA ALA A 64 4.77 0.36 5.10
C ALA A 64 6.20 -0.22 5.00
N TRP A 65 6.96 -0.22 6.09
CA TRP A 65 8.28 -0.81 6.13
C TRP A 65 8.24 -2.33 5.92
N GLU A 66 7.36 -3.03 6.63
CA GLU A 66 7.16 -4.47 6.48
C GLU A 66 6.75 -4.85 5.07
N LEU A 67 5.86 -4.08 4.44
CA LEU A 67 5.49 -4.28 3.04
C LEU A 67 6.66 -3.97 2.10
N GLY A 68 7.38 -2.88 2.34
CA GLY A 68 8.52 -2.47 1.50
C GLY A 68 9.61 -3.51 1.45
N ILE A 69 9.97 -4.11 2.59
CA ILE A 69 10.99 -5.18 2.65
C ILE A 69 10.60 -6.37 1.77
N LYS A 70 9.31 -6.75 1.72
CA LYS A 70 8.85 -7.84 0.85
C LYS A 70 9.06 -7.57 -0.64
N TYR A 71 8.90 -6.32 -1.06
CA TYR A 71 9.22 -5.93 -2.43
C TYR A 71 10.73 -5.97 -2.70
N PHE A 72 11.54 -5.50 -1.75
CA PHE A 72 13.00 -5.45 -1.91
C PHE A 72 13.66 -6.82 -1.88
N ASP A 73 13.17 -7.75 -1.07
CA ASP A 73 13.72 -9.10 -0.95
C ASP A 73 13.05 -10.14 -1.88
N GLY A 74 11.99 -9.74 -2.59
CA GLY A 74 11.26 -10.58 -3.53
C GLY A 74 10.23 -11.51 -2.90
N SER A 75 10.14 -11.59 -1.57
CA SER A 75 9.15 -12.45 -0.88
C SER A 75 7.70 -12.05 -1.16
N ILE A 76 7.45 -10.84 -1.68
CA ILE A 76 6.13 -10.44 -2.16
C ILE A 76 5.58 -11.40 -3.24
N LEU A 77 6.46 -12.06 -4.01
CA LEU A 77 6.07 -13.00 -5.05
C LEU A 77 5.53 -14.33 -4.51
N ASP A 78 5.83 -14.66 -3.26
CA ASP A 78 5.32 -15.86 -2.59
C ASP A 78 3.86 -15.68 -2.11
N GLU A 79 3.38 -14.44 -2.03
CA GLU A 79 1.99 -14.14 -1.68
C GLU A 79 1.05 -14.44 -2.85
N ARG A 80 0.53 -15.67 -2.89
CA ARG A 80 -0.36 -16.15 -3.96
C ARG A 80 -1.71 -15.40 -3.94
N PRO A 81 -2.26 -15.04 -5.13
CA PRO A 81 -3.59 -14.46 -5.22
C PRO A 81 -4.68 -15.45 -4.78
N SER A 82 -5.63 -15.00 -3.97
CA SER A 82 -6.81 -15.77 -3.59
C SER A 82 -7.97 -15.49 -4.54
N LEU A 83 -8.38 -16.48 -5.33
CA LEU A 83 -9.45 -16.39 -6.32
C LEU A 83 -10.81 -16.76 -5.71
N THR A 84 -11.83 -15.94 -5.96
CA THR A 84 -13.24 -16.23 -5.72
C THR A 84 -13.99 -16.23 -7.04
N VAL A 85 -14.92 -17.18 -7.19
CA VAL A 85 -15.72 -17.34 -8.40
C VAL A 85 -17.19 -17.17 -8.04
N THR A 86 -17.85 -16.22 -8.70
CA THR A 86 -19.27 -15.91 -8.49
C THR A 86 -20.04 -16.12 -9.77
N ARG A 87 -21.07 -16.97 -9.75
CA ARG A 87 -21.98 -17.12 -10.89
C ARG A 87 -22.97 -15.95 -10.93
N LEU A 88 -23.09 -15.31 -12.08
CA LEU A 88 -23.99 -14.18 -12.31
C LEU A 88 -25.25 -14.63 -13.08
N ALA A 89 -26.16 -13.70 -13.34
CA ALA A 89 -27.37 -13.99 -14.11
C ALA A 89 -27.03 -14.35 -15.56
N GLY A 90 -27.83 -15.23 -16.17
CA GLY A 90 -27.55 -15.71 -17.52
C GLY A 90 -26.35 -16.67 -17.53
N ASP A 91 -25.53 -16.54 -18.57
CA ASP A 91 -24.37 -17.41 -18.84
C ASP A 91 -23.07 -16.66 -18.53
N GLU A 92 -23.00 -16.05 -17.36
CA GLU A 92 -21.92 -15.16 -16.93
C GLU A 92 -21.29 -15.63 -15.61
N LEU A 93 -19.98 -15.43 -15.49
CA LEU A 93 -19.20 -15.75 -14.30
C LEU A 93 -18.20 -14.64 -14.00
N ARG A 94 -18.17 -14.20 -12.74
CA ARG A 94 -17.22 -13.20 -12.26
C ARG A 94 -16.12 -13.86 -11.44
N LEU A 95 -14.89 -13.52 -11.79
CA LEU A 95 -13.66 -13.87 -11.10
C LEU A 95 -13.22 -12.64 -10.30
N ASP A 96 -12.98 -12.80 -9.00
CA ASP A 96 -12.39 -11.78 -8.13
C ASP A 96 -11.14 -12.33 -7.47
N TRP A 97 -10.03 -11.59 -7.45
CA TRP A 97 -8.81 -12.03 -6.78
C TRP A 97 -8.14 -10.93 -5.95
N THR A 98 -7.37 -11.35 -4.94
CA THR A 98 -6.45 -10.45 -4.23
C THR A 98 -5.19 -10.23 -5.06
N GLN A 99 -4.66 -9.01 -5.07
CA GLN A 99 -3.45 -8.65 -5.80
C GLN A 99 -2.63 -7.59 -5.06
N ARG A 100 -1.35 -7.45 -5.42
CA ARG A 100 -0.43 -6.48 -4.85
C ARG A 100 -0.09 -5.40 -5.87
N ARG A 101 -0.26 -4.14 -5.46
CA ARG A 101 -0.01 -2.98 -6.32
C ARG A 101 1.41 -3.01 -6.89
N GLY A 102 1.52 -2.93 -8.20
CA GLY A 102 2.81 -2.94 -8.90
C GLY A 102 3.17 -4.27 -9.53
N LEU A 103 2.66 -5.41 -9.03
CA LEU A 103 2.80 -6.73 -9.66
C LEU A 103 1.83 -6.88 -10.83
N PHE A 104 2.08 -7.86 -11.69
CA PHE A 104 1.28 -8.13 -12.89
C PHE A 104 0.43 -9.39 -12.71
N TYR A 105 -0.81 -9.34 -13.19
CA TYR A 105 -1.74 -10.45 -13.10
C TYR A 105 -2.42 -10.73 -14.43
N LYS A 106 -2.67 -12.00 -14.72
CA LYS A 106 -3.56 -12.43 -15.79
C LYS A 106 -4.42 -13.62 -15.39
N VAL A 107 -5.55 -13.76 -16.07
CA VAL A 107 -6.42 -14.93 -15.96
C VAL A 107 -5.95 -15.96 -16.98
N LEU A 108 -5.80 -17.20 -16.51
CA LEU A 108 -5.58 -18.37 -17.34
C LEU A 108 -6.82 -19.26 -17.27
N ARG A 109 -7.15 -19.91 -18.39
CA ARG A 109 -8.23 -20.90 -18.46
C ARG A 109 -7.74 -22.23 -19.01
N THR A 110 -8.47 -23.30 -18.69
CA THR A 110 -8.21 -24.66 -19.20
C THR A 110 -9.50 -25.47 -19.17
N SER A 111 -9.59 -26.51 -20.02
CA SER A 111 -10.68 -27.50 -19.99
C SER A 111 -10.26 -28.85 -19.40
N ASP A 112 -8.96 -29.07 -19.17
CA ASP A 112 -8.38 -30.35 -18.78
C ASP A 112 -7.50 -30.29 -17.52
N LEU A 113 -7.27 -29.10 -16.95
CA LEU A 113 -6.37 -28.85 -15.81
C LEU A 113 -4.87 -29.05 -16.12
N GLU A 114 -4.52 -29.30 -17.38
CA GLU A 114 -3.14 -29.55 -17.82
C GLU A 114 -2.67 -28.45 -18.77
N ASN A 115 -3.47 -28.12 -19.77
CA ASN A 115 -3.15 -27.16 -20.82
C ASN A 115 -3.87 -25.84 -20.53
N PHE A 116 -3.13 -24.90 -19.92
CA PHE A 116 -3.63 -23.55 -19.66
C PHE A 116 -3.35 -22.62 -20.84
N VAL A 117 -4.35 -21.81 -21.19
CA VAL A 117 -4.26 -20.74 -22.18
C VAL A 117 -4.62 -19.40 -21.53
N ASP A 118 -4.09 -18.32 -22.10
CA ASP A 118 -4.35 -16.96 -21.63
C ASP A 118 -5.82 -16.58 -21.92
N GLU A 119 -6.54 -16.17 -20.88
CA GLU A 119 -7.86 -15.53 -21.00
C GLU A 119 -7.71 -14.00 -21.04
N THR A 120 -6.75 -13.46 -20.29
CA THR A 120 -6.37 -12.04 -20.33
C THR A 120 -4.87 -11.89 -20.55
N PHE A 121 -4.46 -10.66 -20.90
CA PHE A 121 -3.05 -10.26 -20.86
C PHE A 121 -2.61 -9.92 -19.43
N PHE A 122 -1.30 -9.87 -19.21
CA PHE A 122 -0.76 -9.33 -17.96
C PHE A 122 -1.09 -7.85 -17.84
N GLU A 123 -1.72 -7.50 -16.72
CA GLU A 123 -2.02 -6.11 -16.36
C GLU A 123 -1.39 -5.79 -15.02
N ARG A 124 -0.81 -4.59 -14.92
CA ARG A 124 -0.21 -4.10 -13.68
C ARG A 124 -1.31 -3.74 -12.69
N ALA A 125 -1.29 -4.35 -11.51
CA ALA A 125 -2.23 -4.04 -10.45
C ALA A 125 -2.03 -2.61 -9.93
N THR A 126 -3.08 -1.80 -9.98
CA THR A 126 -3.15 -0.48 -9.32
C THR A 126 -3.97 -0.51 -8.04
N GLU A 127 -4.73 -1.59 -7.83
CA GLU A 127 -5.58 -1.82 -6.67
C GLU A 127 -5.23 -3.12 -5.97
N GLU A 128 -5.83 -3.37 -4.80
CA GLU A 128 -5.64 -4.59 -4.01
C GLU A 128 -6.51 -5.76 -4.48
N ARG A 129 -7.47 -5.49 -5.38
CA ARG A 129 -8.35 -6.50 -5.96
C ARG A 129 -8.42 -6.36 -7.47
N GLY A 130 -8.32 -7.49 -8.15
CA GLY A 130 -8.62 -7.59 -9.57
C GLY A 130 -9.96 -8.30 -9.78
N THR A 131 -10.60 -8.01 -10.90
CA THR A 131 -11.87 -8.62 -11.29
C THR A 131 -11.87 -8.87 -12.79
N HIS A 132 -12.51 -9.96 -13.20
CA HIS A 132 -12.73 -10.26 -14.62
C HIS A 132 -14.05 -11.01 -14.78
N THR A 133 -14.81 -10.66 -15.82
CA THR A 133 -16.09 -11.28 -16.13
C THR A 133 -15.95 -12.11 -17.39
N ILE A 134 -16.34 -13.38 -17.29
CA ILE A 134 -16.49 -14.29 -18.42
C ILE A 134 -17.94 -14.24 -18.91
N SER A 135 -18.13 -13.84 -20.17
CA SER A 135 -19.43 -13.83 -20.83
C SER A 135 -19.27 -13.93 -22.36
N PRO A 136 -19.95 -14.86 -23.04
CA PRO A 136 -20.74 -15.97 -22.48
C PRO A 136 -19.82 -17.06 -21.90
N LEU A 137 -20.34 -17.91 -21.02
CA LEU A 137 -19.66 -19.15 -20.65
C LEU A 137 -19.54 -20.03 -21.90
N GLY A 138 -18.31 -20.43 -22.21
CA GLY A 138 -18.02 -21.20 -23.41
C GLY A 138 -18.39 -22.68 -23.24
N GLN A 139 -17.45 -23.45 -22.71
CA GLN A 139 -17.62 -24.91 -22.56
C GLN A 139 -18.17 -25.29 -21.17
N PRO A 140 -18.87 -26.45 -21.06
CA PRO A 140 -19.45 -26.91 -19.79
C PRO A 140 -18.41 -27.27 -18.72
N ARG A 141 -17.12 -27.33 -19.05
CA ARG A 141 -16.02 -27.59 -18.12
C ARG A 141 -14.85 -26.68 -18.42
N GLU A 142 -14.87 -25.50 -17.81
CA GLU A 142 -13.75 -24.57 -17.81
C GLU A 142 -13.29 -24.34 -16.37
N PHE A 143 -11.98 -24.29 -16.19
CA PHE A 143 -11.32 -23.97 -14.93
C PHE A 143 -10.48 -22.72 -15.14
N TYR A 144 -10.41 -21.87 -14.12
CA TYR A 144 -9.67 -20.62 -14.16
C TYR A 144 -8.65 -20.57 -13.03
N ARG A 145 -7.49 -19.96 -13.30
CA ARG A 145 -6.51 -19.60 -12.28
C ARG A 145 -5.95 -18.22 -12.55
N ILE A 146 -5.39 -17.59 -11.53
CA ILE A 146 -4.68 -16.33 -11.65
C ILE A 146 -3.18 -16.61 -11.69
N GLU A 147 -2.51 -16.10 -12.71
CA GLU A 147 -1.05 -16.06 -12.78
C GLU A 147 -0.56 -14.70 -12.31
N GLN A 148 0.42 -14.73 -11.40
CA GLN A 148 1.13 -13.56 -10.89
C GLN A 148 2.52 -13.48 -11.52
N GLY A 149 2.95 -12.28 -11.91
CA GLY A 149 4.27 -11.98 -12.45
C GLY A 149 4.83 -10.66 -11.90
N GLU A 150 6.10 -10.39 -12.22
CA GLU A 150 6.85 -9.16 -11.92
C GLU A 150 6.94 -8.22 -13.13
#